data_AF-A0A6A2Z7U9-F1
#
_entry.id   AF-A0A6A2Z7U9-F1
#
_cell.length_a   1.000
_cell.length_b   1.000
_cell.length_c   1.000
_cell.angle_alpha   90.00
_cell.angle_beta   90.00
_cell.angle_gamma   90.00
#
_symmetry.space_group_name_H-M   'P 1'
#
loop_
_entity.id
_entity.type
_entity.pdbx_description
1 polymer ?
#
loop_
_entity_poly.entity_id
_entity_poly.type
_entity_poly.pdbx_seq_one_letter_code
_entity_poly.pdbx_strand_id
1 'polypeptide(L)' 'MLLAASEALASQVTEGHFGKGLVYPPFSNIRKISANIAAKVAAKAYELGLASHLPQPKDLVKHAESCMYNPVYRSYL' A
#
# COMPACT_ATOMS: atom_id res chain seq x y z
N MET A 1 8.18 11.66 0.76
CA MET A 1 7.41 10.48 1.21
C MET A 1 5.91 10.71 1.18
N LEU A 2 5.38 11.75 1.84
CA LEU A 2 3.93 12.04 1.85
C LEU A 2 3.35 12.26 0.43
N LEU A 3 4.05 12.99 -0.44
CA LEU A 3 3.63 13.21 -1.83
C LEU A 3 3.38 11.88 -2.57
N ALA A 4 4.33 10.96 -2.51
CA ALA A 4 4.21 9.64 -3.15
C ALA A 4 3.03 8.82 -2.57
N ALA A 5 2.70 9.00 -1.29
CA ALA A 5 1.54 8.36 -0.68
C ALA A 5 0.23 8.97 -1.20
N SER A 6 0.15 10.29 -1.33
CA SER A 6 -1.02 11.00 -1.87
C SER A 6 -1.26 10.64 -3.34
N GLU A 7 -0.21 10.59 -4.15
CA GLU A 7 -0.29 10.16 -5.57
C GLU A 7 -0.73 8.70 -5.68
N ALA A 8 -0.19 7.82 -4.82
CA ALA A 8 -0.61 6.42 -4.77
C ALA A 8 -2.08 6.27 -4.40
N LEU A 9 -2.58 7.03 -3.42
CA LEU A 9 -3.99 7.03 -3.04
C LEU A 9 -4.89 7.52 -4.19
N ALA A 10 -4.50 8.63 -4.84
CA ALA A 10 -5.24 9.19 -5.97
C ALA A 10 -5.34 8.19 -7.13
N SER A 11 -4.28 7.41 -7.38
CA SER A 11 -4.27 6.38 -8.43
C SER A 11 -5.24 5.21 -8.20
N GLN A 12 -5.77 5.05 -6.98
CA GLN A 12 -6.73 4.00 -6.62
C GLN A 12 -8.19 4.44 -6.81
N VAL A 13 -8.42 5.71 -7.15
CA VAL A 13 -9.75 6.23 -7.45
C VAL A 13 -10.06 5.97 -8.92
N THR A 14 -11.22 5.37 -9.20
CA THR A 14 -11.67 5.07 -10.57
C THR A 14 -12.73 6.09 -10.99
N GLU A 15 -12.99 6.22 -12.29
CA GLU A 15 -14.09 7.05 -12.80
C GLU A 15 -15.44 6.65 -12.21
N GLY A 16 -15.66 5.36 -11.96
CA GLY A 16 -16.86 4.86 -11.29
C GLY A 16 -17.00 5.31 -9.82
N HIS A 17 -15.91 5.66 -9.15
CA HIS A 17 -15.96 6.29 -7.84
C HIS A 17 -16.39 7.76 -7.96
N PHE A 18 -15.82 8.50 -8.92
CA PHE A 18 -16.21 9.90 -9.17
C PHE A 18 -17.67 10.02 -9.59
N GLY A 19 -18.19 9.12 -10.42
CA GLY A 19 -19.61 9.08 -10.80
C GLY A 19 -20.56 8.87 -9.61
N LYS A 20 -20.06 8.36 -8.48
CA LYS A 20 -20.80 8.20 -7.22
C LYS A 20 -20.53 9.34 -6.22
N GLY A 21 -19.81 10.38 -6.63
CA GLY A 21 -19.41 11.50 -5.78
C GLY A 21 -18.29 11.17 -4.79
N LEU A 22 -17.59 10.05 -4.97
CA LEU A 22 -16.50 9.64 -4.08
C LEU A 22 -15.18 10.27 -4.54
N VAL A 23 -14.57 11.07 -3.67
CA VAL A 23 -13.22 11.63 -3.88
C VAL A 23 -12.12 10.64 -3.45
N TYR A 24 -12.46 9.70 -2.56
CA TYR A 24 -11.56 8.66 -2.09
C TYR A 24 -12.08 7.27 -2.50
N PRO A 25 -11.18 6.27 -2.60
CA PRO A 25 -11.63 4.91 -2.86
C PRO A 25 -12.51 4.38 -1.70
N PRO A 26 -13.37 3.39 -1.95
CA PRO A 26 -14.23 2.81 -0.93
C PRO A 26 -13.45 2.27 0.27
N PHE A 27 -13.96 2.56 1.48
CA PHE A 27 -13.34 2.15 2.75
C PHE A 27 -13.22 0.63 2.90
N SER A 28 -14.12 -0.13 2.29
CA SER A 28 -14.08 -1.60 2.29
C SER A 28 -12.76 -2.18 1.77
N ASN A 29 -12.04 -1.44 0.92
CA ASN A 29 -10.77 -1.85 0.34
C ASN A 29 -9.54 -1.26 1.06
N ILE A 30 -9.71 -0.62 2.23
CA ILE A 30 -8.65 0.14 2.91
C ILE A 30 -7.36 -0.67 3.10
N ARG A 31 -7.46 -1.96 3.44
CA ARG A 31 -6.29 -2.82 3.64
C ARG A 31 -5.46 -2.99 2.36
N LYS A 32 -6.11 -3.21 1.22
CA LYS A 32 -5.46 -3.33 -0.10
C LYS A 32 -4.87 -2.00 -0.56
N ILE A 33 -5.59 -0.90 -0.31
CA ILE A 33 -5.13 0.46 -0.62
C ILE A 33 -3.88 0.78 0.19
N SER A 34 -3.88 0.48 1.50
CA SER A 34 -2.71 0.69 2.37
C SER A 34 -1.49 -0.12 1.92
N ALA A 35 -1.66 -1.37 1.49
CA ALA A 35 -0.56 -2.19 0.96
C ALA A 35 0.05 -1.56 -0.31
N ASN A 36 -0.79 -1.08 -1.24
CA ASN A 36 -0.33 -0.40 -2.45
C ASN A 36 0.39 0.92 -2.14
N ILE A 37 -0.12 1.72 -1.20
CA ILE A 37 0.53 2.96 -0.75
C ILE A 37 1.89 2.64 -0.12
N ALA A 38 1.96 1.65 0.77
CA ALA A 38 3.21 1.22 1.40
C ALA A 38 4.24 0.78 0.36
N ALA A 39 3.82 0.03 -0.67
CA ALA A 39 4.70 -0.39 -1.75
C ALA A 39 5.26 0.80 -2.55
N LYS A 40 4.43 1.82 -2.86
CA LYS A 40 4.87 3.03 -3.58
C LYS A 40 5.82 3.88 -2.75
N VAL A 41 5.54 4.04 -1.46
CA VAL A 41 6.42 4.76 -0.52
C VAL A 41 7.74 4.00 -0.35
N ALA A 42 7.70 2.68 -0.20
CA ALA A 42 8.90 1.85 -0.13
C ALA A 42 9.73 1.95 -1.41
N ALA A 43 9.10 1.87 -2.59
CA ALA A 43 9.79 2.07 -3.87
C ALA A 43 10.53 3.41 -3.91
N LYS A 44 9.89 4.49 -3.44
CA LYS A 44 10.52 5.80 -3.37
C LYS A 44 11.65 5.86 -2.33
N ALA A 45 11.55 5.13 -1.21
CA ALA A 45 12.63 5.00 -0.23
C ALA A 45 13.86 4.31 -0.83
N TYR A 46 13.66 3.24 -1.61
CA TYR A 46 14.74 2.53 -2.30
C TYR A 46 15.39 3.42 -3.37
N GLU A 47 14.59 4.12 -4.18
CA GLU A 47 15.08 5.05 -5.21
C GLU A 47 15.95 6.17 -4.61
N LEU A 48 15.57 6.70 -3.45
CA LEU A 48 16.31 7.76 -2.75
C LEU A 48 17.48 7.25 -1.90
N GLY A 49 17.73 5.93 -1.85
CA GLY A 49 18.78 5.34 -1.02
C GLY A 49 18.53 5.44 0.50
N LEU A 50 17.28 5.67 0.91
CA LEU A 50 16.88 5.80 2.31
C LEU A 50 16.42 4.47 2.93
N ALA A 51 16.22 3.43 2.10
CA ALA A 51 15.77 2.13 2.55
C ALA A 51 16.89 1.37 3.29
N SER A 52 16.60 0.91 4.50
CA SER A 52 17.53 0.13 5.33
C SER A 52 17.44 -1.38 5.13
N HIS A 53 16.28 -1.88 4.67
CA HIS A 53 16.08 -3.31 4.42
C HIS A 53 16.63 -3.68 3.04
N LEU A 54 17.66 -4.52 2.98
CA LEU A 54 18.33 -4.91 1.74
C LEU A 54 18.49 -6.43 1.65
N PRO A 55 18.38 -7.03 0.45
CA PRO A 55 18.12 -6.40 -0.84
C PRO A 55 16.65 -5.97 -1.03
N GLN A 56 16.40 -5.12 -2.02
CA GLN A 56 15.04 -4.70 -2.37
C GLN A 56 14.18 -5.93 -2.76
N PRO A 57 13.02 -6.16 -2.12
CA PRO A 57 12.11 -7.22 -2.50
C PRO A 57 11.62 -7.04 -3.94
N LYS A 58 11.54 -8.14 -4.70
CA LYS A 58 11.05 -8.12 -6.09
C LYS A 58 9.60 -7.63 -6.22
N ASP A 59 8.77 -7.99 -5.25
CA ASP A 59 7.36 -7.60 -5.18
C ASP A 59 7.12 -6.85 -3.86
N LEU A 60 7.12 -5.53 -3.94
CA LEU A 60 6.94 -4.65 -2.78
C LEU A 60 5.51 -4.72 -2.23
N VAL A 61 4.51 -5.04 -3.05
CA VAL A 61 3.12 -5.15 -2.59
C VAL A 61 2.97 -6.41 -1.76
N LYS A 62 3.42 -7.56 -2.26
CA LYS A 62 3.41 -8.80 -1.47
C LYS A 62 4.23 -8.70 -0.19
N HIS A 63 5.37 -8.01 -0.26
CA HIS A 63 6.17 -7.78 0.94
C HIS A 63 5.41 -6.92 1.96
N ALA A 64 4.80 -5.81 1.52
CA ALA A 64 3.96 -4.98 2.37
C ALA A 64 2.81 -5.79 3.00
N GLU A 65 2.10 -6.61 2.21
CA GLU A 65 1.04 -7.50 2.69
C GLU A 65 1.53 -8.50 3.73
N SER A 66 2.71 -9.11 3.52
CA SER A 66 3.31 -10.07 4.46
C SER A 66 3.69 -9.44 5.80
N CYS A 67 4.00 -8.14 5.80
CA CYS A 67 4.33 -7.38 7.01
C CYS A 67 3.09 -6.84 7.73
N MET A 68 1.89 -6.89 7.12
CA MET A 68 0.67 -6.43 7.77
C MET A 68 0.26 -7.38 8.90
N TYR A 69 -0.29 -6.80 9.96
CA TYR A 69 -0.88 -7.57 11.05
C TYR A 69 -1.97 -8.53 10.53
N ASN A 70 -1.91 -9.79 10.97
CA ASN A 70 -2.94 -10.79 10.71
C ASN A 70 -3.70 -11.08 12.01
N PRO A 71 -5.02 -10.79 12.08
CA PRO A 71 -5.82 -11.05 13.28
C PRO A 71 -6.16 -12.54 13.47
N VAL A 72 -5.79 -13.42 12.55
CA VAL A 72 -6.01 -14.86 12.68
C VAL A 72 -5.09 -15.42 13.76
N TYR A 73 -5.66 -16.11 14.75
CA TYR A 73 -4.87 -16.76 15.79
C TYR A 73 -3.93 -17.82 15.21
N ARG A 74 -2.74 -17.89 15.78
CA ARG A 74 -1.77 -18.92 15.45
C ARG A 74 -2.29 -20.29 15.91
N SER A 75 -2.28 -21.27 15.02
CA SER A 75 -2.50 -22.66 15.42
C SER A 75 -1.29 -23.17 16.20
N TYR A 76 -1.56 -23.80 17.35
CA TYR A 76 -0.57 -24.48 18.18
C TYR A 76 -0.79 -25.99 18.25
N LEU A 77 -1.80 -26.49 17.51
CA LEU A 77 -2.05 -27.90 17.29
C LEU A 77 -1.04 -28.48 16.31
#